data_AF-A0A7S4A9U0-F1
#
_entry.id   AF-A0A7S4A9U0-F1
#
_cell.length_a   1.000
_cell.length_b   1.000
_cell.length_c   1.000
_cell.angle_alpha   90.00
_cell.angle_beta   90.00
_cell.angle_gamma   90.00
#
_symmetry.space_group_name_H-M   'P 1'
#
loop_
_entity.id
_entity.type
_entity.pdbx_description
1 polymer ?
#
loop_
_entity_poly.entity_id
_entity_poly.type
_entity_poly.pdbx_seq_one_letter_code
_entity_poly.pdbx_strand_id
1 'polypeptide(L)'
;MLYHHILLPTFAICVAAHAAFASPEGFIAAPAIVGGNDANVDEYPYYVKTPSCGGVLIASEWVLTGAHCRDIEGMKVIVGAHKRSTTNGAFLVGQSRICTEYTVDPNFENGGCLTCPPFKNDFALCKLDTPIFVDDSIVSFRLNEDAAIPVAKEEAVAIGFGRNSTGPSDKTGNPEVLQEVTLSVDDSHCFQPSGNLCTSSGIERKSICFGDSGGPLLQKGTVNIWTGKRVDTHVGVSSFLYGDVENGENVFCGLGKPERPDVFARTSSGIDFIKQTICVEGNSRSPFCQTPHVCDSEYKQKLAVKIVTGNHPTEVNWTLSKVGLDYDLVRNDYDQQFFTYEDSICLPKGASFRFRMMKGNGDDGLMTSFYSLSLDGEEIKSSMYKLSGPDEEYIFTTKPKPPPQMSSDCKDDADYRFAKDATGATCSELEINSRESKKKRKQICRLKDPKNGQRIKAYCPSFCIMKCRKERRKHSSN
;
A
#
# COMPACT_ATOMS: atom_id res chain seq x y z
N MET A 1 42.79 47.44 84.57
CA MET A 1 41.83 46.34 84.83
C MET A 1 41.50 45.73 83.48
N LEU A 2 42.30 44.79 82.96
CA LEU A 2 42.21 43.34 83.20
C LEU A 2 40.76 42.85 83.22
N TYR A 3 40.34 42.17 82.15
CA TYR A 3 39.86 40.79 82.26
C TYR A 3 39.93 40.11 80.89
N HIS A 4 40.74 39.06 80.84
CA HIS A 4 40.74 38.03 79.80
C HIS A 4 39.43 37.25 79.85
N HIS A 5 38.85 36.96 78.69
CA HIS A 5 38.04 35.76 78.51
C HIS A 5 38.45 35.05 77.22
N ILE A 6 39.02 33.87 77.43
CA ILE A 6 39.30 32.83 76.46
C ILE A 6 37.97 32.14 76.14
N LEU A 7 37.60 32.07 74.86
CA LEU A 7 36.56 31.17 74.37
C LEU A 7 37.09 30.43 73.13
N LEU A 8 36.89 29.11 73.19
CA LEU A 8 37.39 28.05 72.30
C LEU A 8 36.86 28.15 70.87
N PRO A 9 37.58 27.58 69.87
CA PRO A 9 37.20 27.68 68.47
C PRO A 9 36.04 26.72 68.15
N THR A 10 34.93 27.26 67.65
CA THR A 10 33.92 26.46 66.97
C THR A 10 34.42 26.14 65.56
N PHE A 11 34.70 24.86 65.32
CA PHE A 11 34.91 24.30 63.98
C PHE A 11 33.62 24.49 63.16
N ALA A 12 33.59 25.52 62.31
CA ALA A 12 32.63 25.60 61.23
C ALA A 12 33.15 24.71 60.08
N ILE A 13 32.51 23.55 59.90
CA ILE A 13 32.71 22.70 58.73
C ILE A 13 32.17 23.48 57.53
N CYS A 14 33.06 24.12 56.77
CA CYS A 14 32.74 24.58 55.41
C CYS A 14 32.55 23.34 54.54
N VAL A 15 31.30 22.93 54.32
CA VAL A 15 30.96 22.08 53.18
C VAL A 15 31.21 22.94 51.95
N ALA A 16 32.34 22.71 51.29
CA ALA A 16 32.61 23.22 49.96
C ALA A 16 31.55 22.59 49.04
N ALA A 17 30.47 23.34 48.78
CA ALA A 17 29.61 23.08 47.65
C ALA A 17 30.49 23.16 46.42
N HIS A 18 30.88 22.00 45.89
CA HIS A 18 31.40 21.91 44.54
C HIS A 18 30.27 22.41 43.64
N ALA A 19 30.36 23.67 43.23
CA ALA A 19 29.67 24.13 42.05
C ALA A 19 30.26 23.30 40.90
N ALA A 20 29.62 22.15 40.63
CA ALA A 20 29.82 21.45 39.39
C ALA A 20 29.46 22.47 38.31
N PHE A 21 30.48 22.93 37.58
CA PHE A 21 30.28 23.55 36.28
C PHE A 21 29.60 22.48 35.43
N ALA A 22 28.27 22.51 35.39
CA ALA A 22 27.53 21.86 34.34
C ALA A 22 28.00 22.54 33.04
N SER A 23 28.76 21.78 32.26
CA SER A 23 28.94 22.06 30.83
C SER A 23 27.56 22.32 30.24
N PRO A 24 27.38 23.26 29.29
CA PRO A 24 26.14 23.34 28.55
C PRO A 24 25.97 21.97 27.88
N GLU A 25 25.03 21.17 28.38
CA GLU A 25 24.62 19.97 27.69
C GLU A 25 24.22 20.41 26.29
N GLY A 26 24.98 19.91 25.32
CA GLY A 26 24.72 20.17 23.92
C GLY A 26 23.26 19.87 23.66
N PHE A 27 22.60 20.74 22.90
CA PHE A 27 21.32 20.43 22.29
C PHE A 27 21.41 19.05 21.64
N ILE A 28 20.88 18.03 22.30
CA ILE A 28 20.56 16.77 21.64
C ILE A 28 19.43 17.16 20.70
N ALA A 29 19.75 17.23 19.41
CA ALA A 29 18.75 17.46 18.38
C ALA A 29 17.65 16.42 18.59
N ALA A 30 16.46 16.87 18.96
CA ALA A 30 15.29 16.00 19.00
C ALA A 30 15.07 15.48 17.56
N PRO A 31 14.78 14.19 17.39
CA PRO A 31 14.71 13.63 16.04
C PRO A 31 13.40 14.01 15.34
N ALA A 32 13.35 13.78 14.04
CA ALA A 32 12.34 14.26 13.10
C ALA A 32 11.39 13.14 12.60
N ILE A 33 10.35 13.50 11.83
CA ILE A 33 8.96 13.04 12.06
C ILE A 33 8.49 13.52 13.44
N VAL A 34 7.22 13.96 13.58
CA VAL A 34 6.78 14.55 14.86
C VAL A 34 6.93 13.47 15.94
N GLY A 35 7.86 13.68 16.87
CA GLY A 35 8.23 12.72 17.92
C GLY A 35 8.90 11.42 17.43
N GLY A 36 9.53 11.43 16.25
CA GLY A 36 10.29 10.31 15.68
C GLY A 36 11.75 10.22 16.15
N ASN A 37 12.52 9.30 15.56
CA ASN A 37 13.95 9.04 15.77
C ASN A 37 14.73 8.99 14.45
N ASP A 38 15.99 9.42 14.47
CA ASP A 38 16.92 9.20 13.35
C ASP A 38 17.03 7.69 13.12
N ALA A 39 16.72 7.23 11.91
CA ALA A 39 16.94 5.85 11.52
C ALA A 39 18.43 5.56 11.42
N ASN A 40 18.84 4.32 11.65
CA ASN A 40 20.23 3.94 11.41
C ASN A 40 20.53 3.85 9.90
N VAL A 41 21.80 3.99 9.54
CA VAL A 41 22.25 3.72 8.18
C VAL A 41 21.89 2.28 7.79
N ASP A 42 21.42 2.10 6.56
CA ASP A 42 21.00 0.81 6.00
C ASP A 42 19.86 0.08 6.72
N GLU A 43 19.18 0.73 7.68
CA GLU A 43 18.05 0.14 8.38
C GLU A 43 16.79 0.01 7.51
N TYR A 44 16.65 0.92 6.54
CA TYR A 44 15.53 0.98 5.60
C TYR A 44 16.03 1.16 4.16
N PRO A 45 16.78 0.18 3.62
CA PRO A 45 17.46 0.34 2.34
C PRO A 45 16.48 0.36 1.15
N TYR A 46 15.22 -0.02 1.38
CA TYR A 46 14.11 0.03 0.43
C TYR A 46 13.34 1.37 0.45
N TYR A 47 13.62 2.29 1.36
CA TYR A 47 12.96 3.60 1.36
C TYR A 47 13.32 4.39 0.10
N VAL A 48 12.33 5.02 -0.51
CA VAL A 48 12.51 5.83 -1.71
C VAL A 48 12.07 7.27 -1.43
N LYS A 49 12.94 8.22 -1.76
CA LYS A 49 12.55 9.63 -1.84
C LYS A 49 12.21 10.01 -3.28
N THR A 50 11.01 10.54 -3.48
CA THR A 50 10.61 11.22 -4.72
C THR A 50 10.62 12.76 -4.49
N PRO A 51 10.46 13.60 -5.53
CA PRO A 51 10.58 15.05 -5.39
C PRO A 51 9.72 15.66 -4.27
N SER A 52 8.46 15.26 -4.18
CA SER A 52 7.48 15.77 -3.20
C SER A 52 7.08 14.77 -2.12
N CYS A 53 7.29 13.47 -2.35
CA CYS A 53 6.78 12.37 -1.53
C CYS A 53 7.88 11.37 -1.11
N GLY A 54 7.52 10.41 -0.28
CA GLY A 54 8.23 9.15 -0.08
C GLY A 54 7.68 8.04 -0.99
N GLY A 55 8.22 6.85 -0.80
CA GLY A 55 7.84 5.62 -1.50
C GLY A 55 8.65 4.45 -0.95
N VAL A 56 8.41 3.27 -1.49
CA VAL A 56 9.14 2.05 -1.12
C VAL A 56 9.44 1.21 -2.36
N LEU A 57 10.69 0.76 -2.49
CA LEU A 57 11.10 -0.16 -3.54
C LEU A 57 10.51 -1.53 -3.23
N ILE A 58 9.53 -1.96 -4.03
CA ILE A 58 8.85 -3.23 -3.80
C ILE A 58 9.32 -4.36 -4.72
N ALA A 59 9.83 -4.00 -5.90
CA ALA A 59 10.57 -4.88 -6.79
C ALA A 59 11.81 -4.14 -7.29
N SER A 60 12.76 -4.84 -7.91
CA SER A 60 14.01 -4.22 -8.40
C SER A 60 13.80 -3.00 -9.29
N GLU A 61 12.68 -2.93 -10.00
CA GLU A 61 12.32 -1.81 -10.89
C GLU A 61 11.01 -1.12 -10.52
N TRP A 62 10.40 -1.45 -9.38
CA TRP A 62 9.07 -0.94 -9.03
C TRP A 62 9.05 -0.31 -7.65
N VAL A 63 8.66 0.96 -7.62
CA VAL A 63 8.43 1.72 -6.40
C VAL A 63 6.93 1.88 -6.17
N LEU A 64 6.45 1.52 -4.99
CA LEU A 64 5.10 1.80 -4.53
C LEU A 64 5.07 3.15 -3.81
N THR A 65 4.06 3.96 -4.12
CA THR A 65 3.81 5.29 -3.55
C THR A 65 2.31 5.60 -3.56
N GLY A 66 1.90 6.75 -3.02
CA GLY A 66 0.52 7.23 -3.08
C GLY A 66 0.17 7.81 -4.45
N ALA A 67 -1.05 7.57 -4.94
CA ALA A 67 -1.56 8.14 -6.19
C ALA A 67 -1.59 9.67 -6.16
N HIS A 68 -1.91 10.26 -5.00
CA HIS A 68 -1.96 11.71 -4.81
C HIS A 68 -0.60 12.42 -4.99
N CYS A 69 0.52 11.69 -4.93
CA CYS A 69 1.86 12.26 -5.02
C CYS A 69 2.12 12.91 -6.39
N ARG A 70 1.67 12.23 -7.46
CA ARG A 70 1.65 12.65 -8.88
C ARG A 70 2.94 13.29 -9.41
N ASP A 71 2.95 13.61 -10.70
CA ASP A 71 4.02 14.37 -11.35
C ASP A 71 5.45 13.82 -11.12
N ILE A 72 5.58 12.52 -10.83
CA ILE A 72 6.87 11.86 -10.63
C ILE A 72 7.38 11.19 -11.90
N GLU A 73 6.54 10.95 -12.91
CA GLU A 73 6.98 10.43 -14.20
C GLU A 73 7.98 11.38 -14.86
N GLY A 74 9.07 10.84 -15.40
CA GLY A 74 10.21 11.58 -15.91
C GLY A 74 11.10 12.19 -14.82
N MET A 75 10.75 12.08 -13.54
CA MET A 75 11.48 12.70 -12.45
C MET A 75 12.49 11.74 -11.80
N LYS A 76 13.51 12.34 -11.18
CA LYS A 76 14.50 11.65 -10.38
C LYS A 76 13.91 11.16 -9.07
N VAL A 77 14.15 9.89 -8.75
CA VAL A 77 13.89 9.27 -7.45
C VAL A 77 15.20 8.74 -6.86
N ILE A 78 15.28 8.73 -5.52
CA ILE A 78 16.45 8.25 -4.79
C ILE A 78 16.04 7.04 -3.95
N VAL A 79 16.54 5.86 -4.31
CA VAL A 79 16.27 4.59 -3.62
C VAL A 79 17.37 4.31 -2.59
N GLY A 80 17.00 3.85 -1.40
CA GLY A 80 17.93 3.75 -0.26
C GLY A 80 18.34 5.12 0.27
N ALA A 81 17.45 6.11 0.15
CA ALA A 81 17.71 7.48 0.58
C ALA A 81 17.84 7.54 2.11
N HIS A 82 19.02 7.93 2.61
CA HIS A 82 19.29 7.97 4.06
C HIS A 82 19.75 9.33 4.56
N LYS A 83 20.59 10.06 3.82
CA LYS A 83 21.13 11.35 4.26
C LYS A 83 21.09 12.42 3.17
N ARG A 84 20.69 13.64 3.53
CA ARG A 84 20.67 14.83 2.69
C ARG A 84 21.81 15.78 3.06
N SER A 85 22.38 16.45 2.06
CA SER A 85 23.33 17.54 2.22
C SER A 85 22.63 18.79 2.73
N THR A 86 23.20 19.40 3.76
CA THR A 86 22.76 20.69 4.31
C THR A 86 23.02 21.86 3.40
N THR A 87 24.00 21.75 2.49
CA THR A 87 24.45 22.84 1.64
C THR A 87 23.56 23.04 0.42
N ASN A 88 23.10 21.95 -0.20
CA ASN A 88 22.37 22.00 -1.48
C ASN A 88 21.12 21.11 -1.54
N GLY A 89 20.79 20.41 -0.45
CA GLY A 89 19.61 19.53 -0.40
C GLY A 89 19.73 18.23 -1.21
N ALA A 90 20.89 17.94 -1.82
CA ALA A 90 21.10 16.70 -2.56
C ALA A 90 21.26 15.52 -1.59
N PHE A 91 20.81 14.33 -2.00
CA PHE A 91 21.02 13.11 -1.22
C PHE A 91 22.46 12.62 -1.36
N LEU A 92 23.10 12.39 -0.22
CA LEU A 92 24.47 11.89 -0.10
C LEU A 92 24.52 10.36 -0.07
N VAL A 93 23.42 9.72 0.32
CA VAL A 93 23.27 8.26 0.36
C VAL A 93 22.00 7.87 -0.39
N GLY A 94 22.12 6.85 -1.25
CA GLY A 94 21.06 6.32 -2.09
C GLY A 94 21.44 6.29 -3.57
N GLN A 95 20.69 5.51 -4.33
CA GLN A 95 20.88 5.32 -5.77
C GLN A 95 19.84 6.13 -6.55
N SER A 96 20.31 6.93 -7.50
CA SER A 96 19.46 7.71 -8.39
C SER A 96 18.87 6.84 -9.49
N ARG A 97 17.57 7.00 -9.73
CA ARG A 97 16.84 6.45 -10.89
C ARG A 97 15.86 7.47 -11.44
N ILE A 98 15.34 7.20 -12.63
CA ILE A 98 14.24 7.96 -13.23
C ILE A 98 12.99 7.11 -13.15
N CYS A 99 11.88 7.72 -12.74
CA CYS A 99 10.56 7.11 -12.89
C CYS A 99 10.13 7.19 -14.35
N THR A 100 10.16 6.10 -15.10
CA THR A 100 9.82 6.12 -16.53
C THR A 100 8.32 6.00 -16.79
N GLU A 101 7.58 5.45 -15.84
CA GLU A 101 6.13 5.23 -15.97
C GLU A 101 5.49 5.38 -14.58
N TYR A 102 4.41 6.15 -14.50
CA TYR A 102 3.64 6.32 -13.27
C TYR A 102 2.20 5.81 -13.43
N THR A 103 1.96 4.61 -12.90
CA THR A 103 0.69 3.90 -13.04
C THR A 103 -0.15 4.10 -11.77
N VAL A 104 -1.29 4.77 -11.90
CA VAL A 104 -2.23 5.02 -10.79
C VAL A 104 -3.25 3.90 -10.69
N ASP A 105 -3.62 3.50 -9.47
CA ASP A 105 -4.71 2.55 -9.25
C ASP A 105 -6.00 3.07 -9.91
N PRO A 106 -6.62 2.30 -10.83
CA PRO A 106 -7.83 2.75 -11.53
C PRO A 106 -9.03 2.98 -10.60
N ASN A 107 -8.99 2.47 -9.37
CA ASN A 107 -10.01 2.67 -8.34
C ASN A 107 -9.67 3.82 -7.38
N PHE A 108 -8.63 4.61 -7.64
CA PHE A 108 -8.31 5.79 -6.85
C PHE A 108 -9.47 6.79 -6.88
N GLU A 109 -10.01 7.11 -5.71
CA GLU A 109 -11.05 8.13 -5.55
C GLU A 109 -10.56 9.25 -4.64
N ASN A 110 -10.91 10.50 -5.00
CA ASN A 110 -10.66 11.68 -4.19
C ASN A 110 -11.97 12.46 -3.93
N GLY A 111 -11.93 13.40 -2.98
CA GLY A 111 -13.06 14.23 -2.55
C GLY A 111 -13.56 15.25 -3.59
N GLY A 112 -13.28 15.06 -4.89
CA GLY A 112 -13.70 15.97 -5.96
C GLY A 112 -12.62 16.95 -6.42
N CYS A 113 -11.41 16.85 -5.87
CA CYS A 113 -10.19 17.46 -6.42
C CYS A 113 -9.00 16.52 -6.20
N LEU A 114 -7.99 16.58 -7.08
CA LEU A 114 -6.88 15.62 -7.12
C LEU A 114 -6.03 15.55 -5.84
N THR A 115 -6.16 16.52 -4.93
CA THR A 115 -5.45 16.58 -3.64
C THR A 115 -6.40 16.76 -2.46
N CYS A 116 -7.70 16.54 -2.66
CA CYS A 116 -8.71 16.73 -1.62
C CYS A 116 -8.98 15.37 -0.95
N PRO A 117 -8.46 15.13 0.26
CA PRO A 117 -8.94 14.02 1.04
C PRO A 117 -10.44 14.17 1.35
N PRO A 118 -11.13 13.07 1.70
CA PRO A 118 -10.56 11.76 1.92
C PRO A 118 -10.24 11.02 0.61
N PHE A 119 -9.18 10.21 0.64
CA PHE A 119 -8.77 9.36 -0.47
C PHE A 119 -9.19 7.90 -0.26
N LYS A 120 -9.37 7.17 -1.38
CA LYS A 120 -9.56 5.72 -1.40
C LYS A 120 -8.64 5.11 -2.45
N ASN A 121 -8.11 3.91 -2.18
CA ASN A 121 -7.20 3.19 -3.08
C ASN A 121 -6.07 4.09 -3.56
N ASP A 122 -5.46 4.83 -2.62
CA ASP A 122 -4.40 5.80 -2.91
C ASP A 122 -3.06 5.10 -3.14
N PHE A 123 -2.98 4.38 -4.26
CA PHE A 123 -1.81 3.64 -4.70
C PHE A 123 -1.39 4.07 -6.10
N ALA A 124 -0.09 4.19 -6.29
CA ALA A 124 0.52 4.28 -7.60
C ALA A 124 1.87 3.55 -7.61
N LEU A 125 2.24 3.11 -8.80
CA LEU A 125 3.48 2.41 -9.07
C LEU A 125 4.33 3.25 -10.00
N CYS A 126 5.59 3.40 -9.62
CA CYS A 126 6.61 4.03 -10.42
C CYS A 126 7.57 2.96 -10.94
N LYS A 127 7.62 2.79 -12.26
CA LYS A 127 8.62 1.93 -12.91
C LYS A 127 9.93 2.69 -13.07
N LEU A 128 11.03 2.09 -12.65
CA LEU A 128 12.37 2.67 -12.74
C LEU A 128 12.97 2.42 -14.13
N ASP A 129 13.81 3.33 -14.58
CA ASP A 129 14.56 3.23 -15.85
C ASP A 129 15.53 2.03 -15.88
N THR A 130 16.10 1.70 -14.72
CA THR A 130 17.01 0.56 -14.56
C THR A 130 16.84 -0.09 -13.19
N PRO A 131 17.08 -1.41 -13.06
CA PRO A 131 16.89 -2.11 -11.81
C PRO A 131 17.85 -1.64 -10.71
N ILE A 132 17.39 -1.77 -9.47
CA ILE A 132 18.17 -1.66 -8.25
C ILE A 132 18.07 -2.97 -7.50
N PHE A 133 19.23 -3.48 -7.11
CA PHE A 133 19.34 -4.59 -6.18
C PHE A 133 19.69 -4.01 -4.82
N VAL A 134 18.76 -4.13 -3.88
CA VAL A 134 18.99 -3.83 -2.46
C VAL A 134 19.49 -5.12 -1.81
N ASP A 135 20.54 -5.01 -1.00
CA ASP A 135 21.01 -6.12 -0.18
C ASP A 135 19.92 -6.47 0.86
N ASP A 136 19.30 -7.63 0.69
CA ASP A 136 18.22 -8.12 1.53
C ASP A 136 18.71 -9.13 2.58
N SER A 137 20.03 -9.32 2.73
CA SER A 137 20.62 -10.28 3.66
C SER A 137 20.38 -9.89 5.13
N ILE A 138 20.36 -8.60 5.43
CA ILE A 138 20.17 -8.05 6.78
C ILE A 138 18.72 -7.59 6.99
N VAL A 139 18.15 -6.85 6.04
CA VAL A 139 16.76 -6.38 6.11
C VAL A 139 16.08 -6.62 4.78
N SER A 140 15.04 -7.46 4.78
CA SER A 140 14.13 -7.60 3.64
C SER A 140 12.74 -7.09 4.01
N PHE A 141 11.91 -6.80 3.02
CA PHE A 141 10.52 -6.44 3.27
C PHE A 141 9.57 -7.37 2.47
N ARG A 142 8.31 -7.48 2.93
CA ARG A 142 7.23 -8.18 2.23
C ARG A 142 5.96 -7.33 2.21
N LEU A 143 5.10 -7.52 1.21
CA LEU A 143 3.78 -6.90 1.17
C LEU A 143 2.81 -7.67 2.06
N ASN A 144 1.99 -6.93 2.84
CA ASN A 144 0.87 -7.55 3.53
C ASN A 144 -0.29 -7.82 2.56
N GLU A 145 -0.69 -9.09 2.47
CA GLU A 145 -1.85 -9.53 1.67
C GLU A 145 -3.06 -9.86 2.54
N ASP A 146 -2.88 -9.93 3.86
CA ASP A 146 -3.95 -10.26 4.78
C ASP A 146 -4.74 -9.01 5.18
N ALA A 147 -6.03 -9.01 4.89
CA ALA A 147 -6.93 -7.92 5.26
C ALA A 147 -7.09 -7.77 6.79
N ALA A 148 -6.80 -8.83 7.56
CA ALA A 148 -6.85 -8.81 9.02
C ALA A 148 -5.62 -8.17 9.68
N ILE A 149 -4.57 -7.88 8.90
CA ILE A 149 -3.31 -7.32 9.39
C ILE A 149 -3.18 -5.86 8.91
N PRO A 150 -2.62 -4.95 9.73
CA PRO A 150 -2.31 -5.09 11.16
C PRO A 150 -3.59 -5.12 12.00
N VAL A 151 -3.50 -5.67 13.22
CA VAL A 151 -4.64 -5.65 14.15
C VAL A 151 -4.73 -4.31 14.89
N ALA A 152 -5.92 -3.97 15.35
CA ALA A 152 -6.11 -2.75 16.14
C ALA A 152 -5.17 -2.72 17.37
N LYS A 153 -4.62 -1.54 17.65
CA LYS A 153 -3.64 -1.25 18.72
C LYS A 153 -2.26 -1.87 18.54
N GLU A 154 -2.01 -2.58 17.45
CA GLU A 154 -0.66 -3.02 17.11
C GLU A 154 0.22 -1.81 16.74
N GLU A 155 1.50 -1.90 17.08
CA GLU A 155 2.47 -0.88 16.69
C GLU A 155 2.87 -1.04 15.23
N ALA A 156 2.98 0.09 14.55
CA ALA A 156 3.47 0.20 13.19
C ALA A 156 4.45 1.37 13.09
N VAL A 157 5.40 1.27 12.19
CA VAL A 157 6.49 2.23 12.02
C VAL A 157 6.35 2.93 10.68
N ALA A 158 6.18 4.25 10.71
CA ALA A 158 6.25 5.08 9.52
C ALA A 158 7.66 5.65 9.37
N ILE A 159 8.15 5.74 8.14
CA ILE A 159 9.49 6.25 7.84
C ILE A 159 9.45 7.33 6.76
N GLY A 160 10.32 8.34 6.88
CA GLY A 160 10.35 9.41 5.90
C GLY A 160 11.22 10.63 6.21
N PHE A 161 11.04 11.65 5.37
CA PHE A 161 11.72 12.95 5.45
C PHE A 161 10.71 14.11 5.57
N GLY A 162 9.52 13.84 6.09
CA GLY A 162 8.50 14.84 6.34
C GLY A 162 8.91 15.83 7.41
N ARG A 163 8.16 16.93 7.48
CA ARG A 163 8.43 18.02 8.43
C ARG A 163 8.42 17.51 9.88
N ASN A 164 9.30 18.11 10.68
CA ASN A 164 9.43 17.82 12.11
C ASN A 164 8.62 18.78 12.99
N SER A 165 7.88 19.71 12.38
CA SER A 165 7.12 20.75 13.06
C SER A 165 5.72 20.87 12.49
N THR A 166 4.80 21.29 13.35
CA THR A 166 3.36 21.18 13.11
C THR A 166 2.72 22.53 12.75
N GLY A 167 3.41 23.64 13.01
CA GLY A 167 2.92 25.00 12.79
C GLY A 167 3.33 25.64 11.45
N PRO A 168 2.69 26.77 11.06
CA PRO A 168 3.03 27.51 9.85
C PRO A 168 4.38 28.23 9.92
N SER A 169 4.85 28.50 11.13
CA SER A 169 5.94 29.43 11.48
C SER A 169 7.29 28.75 11.68
N ASP A 170 7.33 27.42 11.80
CA ASP A 170 8.59 26.69 11.96
C ASP A 170 9.29 26.48 10.62
N LYS A 171 10.45 27.12 10.50
CA LYS A 171 11.37 27.01 9.35
C LYS A 171 12.35 25.85 9.49
N THR A 172 12.19 24.98 10.48
CA THR A 172 12.98 23.75 10.60
C THR A 172 12.64 22.90 9.38
N GLY A 173 13.56 22.89 8.42
CA GLY A 173 13.37 22.21 7.15
C GLY A 173 13.17 20.71 7.33
N ASN A 174 12.85 20.03 6.23
CA ASN A 174 12.83 18.57 6.19
C ASN A 174 14.14 18.01 6.80
N PRO A 175 14.07 16.92 7.57
CA PRO A 175 15.24 16.37 8.24
C PRO A 175 16.37 16.00 7.28
N GLU A 176 17.58 16.04 7.81
CA GLU A 176 18.80 15.68 7.08
C GLU A 176 18.96 14.16 6.99
N VAL A 177 18.60 13.44 8.05
CA VAL A 177 18.68 11.98 8.14
C VAL A 177 17.27 11.39 7.98
N LEU A 178 17.16 10.20 7.42
CA LEU A 178 15.89 9.46 7.35
C LEU A 178 15.38 9.22 8.77
N GLN A 179 14.07 9.34 8.95
CA GLN A 179 13.44 9.23 10.25
C GLN A 179 12.52 8.03 10.32
N GLU A 180 12.30 7.53 11.54
CA GLU A 180 11.27 6.56 11.88
C GLU A 180 10.39 7.04 13.04
N VAL A 181 9.11 6.69 13.02
CA VAL A 181 8.20 6.94 14.15
C VAL A 181 7.32 5.71 14.39
N THR A 182 7.19 5.31 15.65
CA THR A 182 6.25 4.26 16.06
C THR A 182 4.89 4.88 16.37
N LEU A 183 3.85 4.33 15.74
CA LEU A 183 2.45 4.74 15.87
C LEU A 183 1.60 3.51 16.20
N SER A 184 0.46 3.70 16.85
CA SER A 184 -0.48 2.60 17.15
C SER A 184 -1.63 2.60 16.16
N VAL A 185 -1.97 1.42 15.62
CA VAL A 185 -3.14 1.25 14.75
C VAL A 185 -4.42 1.57 15.52
N ASP A 186 -5.26 2.42 14.96
CA ASP A 186 -6.50 2.90 15.59
C ASP A 186 -7.61 3.12 14.58
N ASP A 187 -8.53 2.16 14.50
CA ASP A 187 -9.65 2.20 13.57
C ASP A 187 -10.86 3.02 14.08
N SER A 188 -10.81 3.56 15.31
CA SER A 188 -11.99 4.16 15.98
C SER A 188 -12.62 5.32 15.21
N HIS A 189 -11.82 6.13 14.53
CA HIS A 189 -12.26 7.25 13.69
C HIS A 189 -11.76 7.11 12.25
N CYS A 190 -11.45 5.88 11.83
CA CYS A 190 -10.82 5.67 10.53
C CYS A 190 -11.81 5.83 9.38
N PHE A 191 -11.41 6.62 8.37
CA PHE A 191 -12.17 6.72 7.14
C PHE A 191 -11.97 5.46 6.29
N GLN A 192 -13.04 4.67 6.14
CA GLN A 192 -13.03 3.43 5.36
C GLN A 192 -11.92 2.44 5.77
N PRO A 193 -12.00 1.84 6.98
CA PRO A 193 -10.95 0.97 7.52
C PRO A 193 -10.70 -0.31 6.69
N SER A 194 -11.59 -0.66 5.76
CA SER A 194 -11.37 -1.75 4.80
C SER A 194 -10.39 -1.40 3.68
N GLY A 195 -10.25 -0.11 3.35
CA GLY A 195 -9.34 0.38 2.29
C GLY A 195 -8.22 1.28 2.82
N ASN A 196 -8.36 1.77 4.05
CA ASN A 196 -7.36 2.58 4.73
C ASN A 196 -7.00 1.98 6.10
N LEU A 197 -5.82 2.35 6.58
CA LEU A 197 -5.32 2.15 7.91
C LEU A 197 -5.20 3.51 8.58
N CYS A 198 -5.55 3.55 9.85
CA CYS A 198 -5.43 4.77 10.63
C CYS A 198 -4.54 4.50 11.83
N THR A 199 -3.72 5.48 12.18
CA THR A 199 -2.88 5.39 13.37
C THR A 199 -3.08 6.62 14.25
N SER A 200 -2.96 6.41 15.55
CA SER A 200 -2.94 7.46 16.56
C SER A 200 -1.79 7.20 17.53
N SER A 201 -1.32 8.24 18.20
CA SER A 201 -0.32 8.11 19.27
C SER A 201 -0.85 8.65 20.60
N GLY A 202 -2.15 8.97 20.66
CA GLY A 202 -2.80 9.59 21.81
C GLY A 202 -2.04 10.81 22.32
N ILE A 203 -1.59 10.74 23.57
CA ILE A 203 -0.92 11.84 24.26
C ILE A 203 0.52 12.08 23.82
N GLU A 204 1.15 11.13 23.11
CA GLU A 204 2.55 11.24 22.69
C GLU A 204 2.75 12.24 21.54
N ARG A 205 1.65 12.64 20.89
CA ARG A 205 1.61 13.59 19.77
C ARG A 205 2.58 13.27 18.62
N LYS A 206 2.85 11.99 18.40
CA LYS A 206 3.63 11.46 17.28
C LYS A 206 2.76 11.35 16.04
N SER A 207 3.32 11.70 14.88
CA SER A 207 2.56 11.72 13.63
C SER A 207 3.45 11.82 12.39
N ILE A 208 3.02 11.25 11.28
CA ILE A 208 3.56 11.59 9.95
C ILE A 208 3.19 13.04 9.57
N CYS A 209 3.99 13.67 8.69
CA CYS A 209 3.68 15.03 8.25
C CYS A 209 3.94 15.25 6.76
N PHE A 210 3.69 16.47 6.30
CA PHE A 210 3.99 16.92 4.94
C PHE A 210 5.41 16.52 4.53
N GLY A 211 5.51 15.75 3.45
CA GLY A 211 6.75 15.18 2.93
C GLY A 211 6.91 13.67 3.19
N ASP A 212 6.13 13.10 4.11
CA ASP A 212 6.03 11.64 4.34
C ASP A 212 4.98 10.98 3.43
N SER A 213 4.11 11.76 2.78
CA SER A 213 3.15 11.32 1.77
C SER A 213 3.75 10.29 0.82
N GLY A 214 3.05 9.17 0.58
CA GLY A 214 3.52 8.06 -0.25
C GLY A 214 4.55 7.13 0.40
N GLY A 215 5.13 7.52 1.55
CA GLY A 215 6.06 6.68 2.30
C GLY A 215 5.40 5.47 2.96
N PRO A 216 6.18 4.44 3.33
CA PRO A 216 5.64 3.19 3.84
C PRO A 216 5.31 3.24 5.33
N LEU A 217 4.28 2.48 5.71
CA LEU A 217 3.96 2.06 7.07
C LEU A 217 4.28 0.57 7.21
N LEU A 218 5.04 0.21 8.24
CA LEU A 218 5.65 -1.11 8.40
C LEU A 218 5.27 -1.74 9.74
N GLN A 219 5.06 -3.05 9.78
CA GLN A 219 5.27 -3.84 10.99
C GLN A 219 6.72 -4.33 10.98
N LYS A 220 7.55 -3.85 11.93
CA LYS A 220 8.96 -4.30 12.02
C LYS A 220 8.99 -5.77 12.43
N GLY A 221 9.76 -6.57 11.69
CA GLY A 221 9.94 -7.98 12.02
C GLY A 221 10.84 -8.16 13.24
N THR A 222 10.81 -9.35 13.84
CA THR A 222 11.82 -9.74 14.82
C THR A 222 13.12 -10.11 14.11
N VAL A 223 14.26 -9.69 14.67
CA VAL A 223 15.58 -10.11 14.17
C VAL A 223 15.76 -11.60 14.43
N ASN A 224 16.06 -12.35 13.38
CA ASN A 224 16.43 -13.76 13.51
C ASN A 224 17.81 -13.84 14.19
N ILE A 225 17.87 -14.49 15.35
CA ILE A 225 19.10 -14.56 16.16
C ILE A 225 20.25 -15.32 15.50
N TRP A 226 19.96 -16.18 14.50
CA TRP A 226 20.96 -17.00 13.82
C TRP A 226 21.52 -16.32 12.58
N THR A 227 20.67 -15.63 11.83
CA THR A 227 21.06 -14.99 10.56
C THR A 227 21.27 -13.49 10.69
N GLY A 228 20.81 -12.86 11.77
CA GLY A 228 20.73 -11.41 11.90
C GLY A 228 19.66 -10.76 11.00
N LYS A 229 18.93 -11.54 10.19
CA LYS A 229 17.96 -11.03 9.22
C LYS A 229 16.66 -10.60 9.90
N ARG A 230 16.16 -9.42 9.51
CA ARG A 230 14.83 -8.91 9.85
C ARG A 230 13.95 -8.89 8.60
N VAL A 231 12.67 -9.26 8.74
CA VAL A 231 11.68 -9.16 7.65
C VAL A 231 10.57 -8.20 8.06
N ASP A 232 10.59 -7.00 7.49
CA ASP A 232 9.57 -5.99 7.74
C ASP A 232 8.34 -6.24 6.85
N THR A 233 7.14 -6.02 7.38
CA THR A 233 5.89 -6.20 6.62
C THR A 233 5.31 -4.85 6.27
N HIS A 234 5.20 -4.55 4.98
CA HIS A 234 4.57 -3.32 4.48
C HIS A 234 3.06 -3.43 4.60
N VAL A 235 2.47 -2.59 5.44
CA VAL A 235 1.05 -2.61 5.77
C VAL A 235 0.27 -1.43 5.21
N GLY A 236 0.90 -0.29 4.96
CA GLY A 236 0.21 0.85 4.35
C GLY A 236 1.11 1.85 3.64
N VAL A 237 0.48 2.70 2.82
CA VAL A 237 1.11 3.83 2.12
C VAL A 237 0.57 5.12 2.72
N SER A 238 1.43 6.02 3.19
CA SER A 238 1.05 7.33 3.76
C SER A 238 0.19 8.10 2.77
N SER A 239 -1.04 8.43 3.16
CA SER A 239 -2.07 8.91 2.23
C SER A 239 -2.49 10.34 2.54
N PHE A 240 -3.14 10.58 3.68
CA PHE A 240 -3.59 11.92 4.05
C PHE A 240 -3.70 12.13 5.55
N LEU A 241 -3.79 13.40 5.92
CA LEU A 241 -3.95 13.87 7.29
C LEU A 241 -5.20 14.73 7.38
N TYR A 242 -5.79 14.78 8.57
CA TYR A 242 -6.80 15.78 8.90
C TYR A 242 -6.10 17.02 9.45
N GLY A 243 -6.23 18.16 8.76
CA GLY A 243 -5.73 19.44 9.28
C GLY A 243 -6.38 19.80 10.62
N ASP A 244 -5.68 20.58 11.44
CA ASP A 244 -6.21 21.08 12.72
C ASP A 244 -5.97 22.57 12.91
N VAL A 245 -6.67 23.14 13.90
CA VAL A 245 -6.43 24.49 14.39
C VAL A 245 -6.18 24.38 15.88
N GLU A 246 -4.94 24.62 16.31
CA GLU A 246 -4.58 24.70 17.73
C GLU A 246 -4.19 26.13 18.08
N ASN A 247 -4.74 26.66 19.17
CA ASN A 247 -4.45 28.02 19.66
C ASN A 247 -4.62 29.14 18.61
N GLY A 248 -5.51 28.94 17.64
CA GLY A 248 -5.78 29.91 16.57
C GLY A 248 -4.83 29.82 15.36
N GLU A 249 -3.93 28.84 15.33
CA GLU A 249 -3.03 28.57 14.20
C GLU A 249 -3.37 27.26 13.50
N ASN A 250 -3.23 27.23 12.17
CA ASN A 250 -3.39 26.01 11.40
C ASN A 250 -2.24 25.04 11.71
N VAL A 251 -2.60 23.86 12.20
CA VAL A 251 -1.71 22.72 12.38
C VAL A 251 -1.80 21.84 11.14
N PHE A 252 -0.62 21.56 10.60
CA PHE A 252 -0.43 20.90 9.32
C PHE A 252 -0.15 19.40 9.43
N CYS A 253 0.23 18.89 10.61
CA CYS A 253 0.40 17.45 10.86
C CYS A 253 -0.73 16.91 11.76
N GLY A 254 -1.08 15.63 11.61
CA GLY A 254 -2.13 14.98 12.40
C GLY A 254 -1.59 14.53 13.76
N LEU A 255 -1.35 15.46 14.70
CA LEU A 255 -0.73 15.34 16.05
C LEU A 255 -1.05 14.13 16.96
N GLY A 256 -1.17 12.90 16.45
CA GLY A 256 -1.48 11.68 17.17
C GLY A 256 -2.89 11.58 17.74
N LYS A 257 -3.82 12.50 17.42
CA LYS A 257 -5.16 12.55 18.01
C LYS A 257 -6.06 11.44 17.46
N PRO A 258 -6.76 10.66 18.32
CA PRO A 258 -7.68 9.62 17.83
C PRO A 258 -8.78 10.13 16.91
N GLU A 259 -9.31 11.33 17.13
CA GLU A 259 -10.38 11.93 16.30
C GLU A 259 -9.86 12.45 14.95
N ARG A 260 -8.53 12.55 14.80
CA ARG A 260 -7.83 13.02 13.60
C ARG A 260 -6.60 12.14 13.37
N PRO A 261 -6.81 10.85 13.07
CA PRO A 261 -5.71 9.93 12.92
C PRO A 261 -4.91 10.25 11.66
N ASP A 262 -3.68 9.77 11.64
CA ASP A 262 -2.91 9.69 10.40
C ASP A 262 -3.50 8.59 9.53
N VAL A 263 -3.69 8.85 8.23
CA VAL A 263 -4.35 7.90 7.32
C VAL A 263 -3.37 7.38 6.27
N PHE A 264 -3.35 6.06 6.14
CA PHE A 264 -2.55 5.30 5.19
C PHE A 264 -3.49 4.48 4.29
N ALA A 265 -3.20 4.34 3.01
CA ALA A 265 -3.88 3.37 2.15
C ALA A 265 -3.47 1.95 2.57
N ARG A 266 -4.43 1.05 2.82
CA ARG A 266 -4.19 -0.29 3.35
C ARG A 266 -3.61 -1.21 2.26
N THR A 267 -2.38 -1.69 2.44
CA THR A 267 -1.69 -2.48 1.40
C THR A 267 -2.50 -3.68 0.91
N SER A 268 -3.14 -4.41 1.82
CA SER A 268 -3.94 -5.58 1.47
C SER A 268 -5.18 -5.25 0.63
N SER A 269 -5.68 -4.01 0.65
CA SER A 269 -6.77 -3.59 -0.25
C SER A 269 -6.27 -3.24 -1.66
N GLY A 270 -5.00 -2.83 -1.80
CA GLY A 270 -4.35 -2.50 -3.07
C GLY A 270 -3.59 -3.68 -3.72
N ILE A 271 -3.54 -4.84 -3.07
CA ILE A 271 -2.65 -5.94 -3.49
C ILE A 271 -2.97 -6.47 -4.89
N ASP A 272 -4.24 -6.52 -5.27
CA ASP A 272 -4.67 -6.95 -6.60
C ASP A 272 -4.14 -6.00 -7.70
N PHE A 273 -4.21 -4.69 -7.47
CA PHE A 273 -3.63 -3.70 -8.38
C PHE A 273 -2.10 -3.85 -8.46
N ILE A 274 -1.43 -3.93 -7.31
CA ILE A 274 0.03 -4.06 -7.24
C ILE A 274 0.52 -5.29 -8.01
N LYS A 275 -0.09 -6.45 -7.77
CA LYS A 275 0.30 -7.70 -8.44
C LYS A 275 -0.09 -7.73 -9.91
N GLN A 276 -1.25 -7.18 -10.27
CA GLN A 276 -1.66 -7.08 -11.67
C GLN A 276 -0.65 -6.24 -12.46
N THR A 277 -0.28 -5.06 -11.96
CA THR A 277 0.64 -4.18 -12.66
C THR A 277 2.08 -4.70 -12.65
N ILE A 278 2.58 -5.24 -11.52
CA ILE A 278 3.99 -5.66 -11.44
C ILE A 278 4.21 -7.06 -12.00
N CYS A 279 3.40 -8.02 -11.59
CA CYS A 279 3.63 -9.43 -11.90
C CYS A 279 3.07 -9.82 -13.27
N VAL A 280 1.94 -9.24 -13.68
CA VAL A 280 1.28 -9.58 -14.96
C VAL A 280 1.71 -8.62 -16.07
N GLU A 281 1.47 -7.32 -15.89
CA GLU A 281 1.77 -6.31 -16.92
C GLU A 281 3.27 -6.00 -17.00
N GLY A 282 3.92 -5.90 -15.85
CA GLY A 282 5.34 -5.63 -15.71
C GLY A 282 6.25 -6.84 -15.87
N ASN A 283 5.69 -8.06 -15.90
CA ASN A 283 6.41 -9.34 -15.97
C ASN A 283 7.57 -9.46 -14.97
N SER A 284 7.41 -8.88 -13.77
CA SER A 284 8.44 -8.90 -12.73
C SER A 284 8.62 -10.28 -12.12
N ARG A 285 9.87 -10.64 -11.82
CA ARG A 285 10.25 -11.91 -11.15
C ARG A 285 10.32 -11.80 -9.63
N SER A 286 9.79 -10.74 -9.03
CA SER A 286 9.87 -10.52 -7.58
C SER A 286 9.30 -11.68 -6.77
N PRO A 287 9.83 -11.98 -5.57
CA PRO A 287 9.37 -13.11 -4.76
C PRO A 287 7.86 -13.14 -4.47
N PHE A 288 7.22 -11.98 -4.28
CA PHE A 288 5.76 -11.89 -4.05
C PHE A 288 4.92 -12.12 -5.33
N CYS A 289 5.55 -12.16 -6.51
CA CYS A 289 4.91 -12.64 -7.74
C CYS A 289 4.95 -14.18 -7.84
N GLN A 290 5.81 -14.84 -7.05
CA GLN A 290 6.01 -16.29 -7.05
C GLN A 290 5.21 -16.98 -5.93
N THR A 291 4.74 -16.25 -4.91
CA THR A 291 3.80 -16.79 -3.92
C THR A 291 2.52 -17.25 -4.62
N PRO A 292 2.08 -18.50 -4.44
CA PRO A 292 0.89 -19.01 -5.09
C PRO A 292 -0.30 -18.15 -4.66
N HIS A 293 -0.81 -17.33 -5.59
CA HIS A 293 -2.10 -16.70 -5.40
C HIS A 293 -3.10 -17.82 -5.07
N VAL A 294 -3.71 -17.72 -3.90
CA VAL A 294 -4.93 -18.46 -3.61
C VAL A 294 -5.95 -17.96 -4.64
N CYS A 295 -6.21 -18.73 -5.70
CA CYS A 295 -7.20 -18.41 -6.73
C CYS A 295 -8.64 -18.61 -6.21
N ASP A 296 -8.93 -18.20 -4.97
CA ASP A 296 -10.19 -18.42 -4.28
C ASP A 296 -11.12 -17.20 -4.43
N SER A 297 -11.48 -16.90 -5.68
CA SER A 297 -12.55 -15.94 -5.95
C SER A 297 -13.49 -16.49 -7.00
N GLU A 298 -14.78 -16.20 -6.87
CA GLU A 298 -15.79 -16.65 -7.83
C GLU A 298 -15.53 -16.13 -9.26
N TYR A 299 -14.70 -15.09 -9.42
CA TYR A 299 -14.39 -14.42 -10.69
C TYR A 299 -13.06 -14.83 -11.34
N LYS A 300 -12.19 -15.59 -10.64
CA LYS A 300 -10.91 -16.06 -11.15
C LYS A 300 -10.93 -17.59 -11.34
N GLN A 301 -10.06 -18.10 -12.20
CA GLN A 301 -9.89 -19.52 -12.48
C GLN A 301 -8.39 -19.85 -12.47
N LYS A 302 -7.98 -20.96 -11.84
CA LYS A 302 -6.57 -21.32 -11.73
C LYS A 302 -6.13 -22.06 -13.00
N LEU A 303 -5.18 -21.51 -13.75
CA LEU A 303 -4.38 -22.26 -14.72
C LEU A 303 -3.17 -22.85 -14.00
N ALA A 304 -2.96 -24.15 -14.12
CA ALA A 304 -1.69 -24.78 -13.81
C ALA A 304 -1.00 -25.18 -15.11
N VAL A 305 0.28 -24.80 -15.22
CA VAL A 305 1.18 -25.15 -16.33
C VAL A 305 2.23 -26.07 -15.76
N LYS A 306 2.30 -27.29 -16.28
CA LYS A 306 3.28 -28.28 -15.87
C LYS A 306 4.25 -28.50 -17.02
N ILE A 307 5.54 -28.32 -16.77
CA ILE A 307 6.61 -28.61 -17.73
C ILE A 307 7.46 -29.74 -17.17
N VAL A 308 7.61 -30.82 -17.93
CA VAL A 308 8.57 -31.89 -17.65
C VAL A 308 9.74 -31.71 -18.60
N THR A 309 10.91 -31.37 -18.06
CA THR A 309 12.07 -31.06 -18.88
C THR A 309 12.77 -32.29 -19.41
N GLY A 310 13.36 -32.14 -20.59
CA GLY A 310 14.22 -33.12 -21.24
C GLY A 310 15.70 -32.97 -20.90
N ASN A 311 16.56 -33.32 -21.87
CA ASN A 311 18.01 -33.17 -21.76
C ASN A 311 18.48 -31.71 -21.86
N HIS A 312 17.65 -30.84 -22.43
CA HIS A 312 17.95 -29.43 -22.68
C HIS A 312 16.88 -28.55 -22.03
N PRO A 313 16.84 -28.46 -20.69
CA PRO A 313 15.80 -27.76 -19.96
C PRO A 313 15.76 -26.26 -20.32
N THR A 314 16.93 -25.64 -20.50
CA THR A 314 17.10 -24.21 -20.79
C THR A 314 16.62 -23.78 -22.18
N GLU A 315 16.31 -24.74 -23.05
CA GLU A 315 15.83 -24.45 -24.40
C GLU A 315 14.30 -24.41 -24.48
N VAL A 316 13.58 -24.63 -23.38
CA VAL A 316 12.11 -24.65 -23.38
C VAL A 316 11.55 -23.39 -22.74
N ASN A 317 10.73 -22.68 -23.50
CA ASN A 317 10.03 -21.50 -23.04
C ASN A 317 8.54 -21.66 -23.31
N TRP A 318 7.72 -20.93 -22.55
CA TRP A 318 6.32 -20.78 -22.92
C TRP A 318 5.84 -19.36 -22.70
N THR A 319 4.80 -19.00 -23.45
CA THR A 319 4.11 -17.73 -23.32
C THR A 319 2.62 -17.90 -23.08
N LEU A 320 2.01 -16.95 -22.38
CA LEU A 320 0.56 -16.85 -22.22
C LEU A 320 0.10 -15.41 -22.46
N SER A 321 -0.75 -15.19 -23.46
CA SER A 321 -1.38 -13.89 -23.74
C SER A 321 -2.89 -13.98 -23.64
N LYS A 322 -3.55 -12.86 -23.33
CA LYS A 322 -5.00 -12.75 -23.47
C LYS A 322 -5.33 -12.44 -24.92
N VAL A 323 -6.25 -13.19 -25.52
CA VAL A 323 -6.65 -12.99 -26.92
C VAL A 323 -7.24 -11.58 -27.08
N GLY A 324 -6.69 -10.81 -28.03
CA GLY A 324 -7.07 -9.42 -28.29
C GLY A 324 -6.24 -8.38 -27.53
N LEU A 325 -5.21 -8.79 -26.78
CA LEU A 325 -4.17 -7.92 -26.22
C LEU A 325 -2.80 -8.44 -26.70
N ASP A 326 -1.94 -7.55 -27.20
CA ASP A 326 -0.62 -7.91 -27.74
C ASP A 326 0.47 -7.94 -26.65
N TYR A 327 0.28 -8.75 -25.61
CA TYR A 327 1.30 -8.98 -24.58
C TYR A 327 1.35 -10.45 -24.15
N ASP A 328 2.52 -11.06 -24.31
CA ASP A 328 2.82 -12.46 -23.96
C ASP A 328 3.55 -12.53 -22.60
N LEU A 329 2.97 -13.21 -21.61
CA LEU A 329 3.66 -13.58 -20.36
C LEU A 329 4.66 -14.70 -20.66
N VAL A 330 5.96 -14.42 -20.71
CA VAL A 330 7.00 -15.42 -21.02
C VAL A 330 7.59 -15.99 -19.73
N ARG A 331 7.56 -17.32 -19.53
CA ARG A 331 8.37 -18.00 -18.49
C ARG A 331 9.52 -18.79 -19.11
N ASN A 332 10.71 -18.59 -18.54
CA ASN A 332 11.95 -19.30 -18.86
C ASN A 332 12.85 -19.30 -17.61
N ASP A 333 12.93 -20.44 -16.93
CA ASP A 333 13.96 -20.70 -15.90
C ASP A 333 14.08 -22.21 -15.58
N TYR A 334 14.23 -23.01 -16.63
CA TYR A 334 14.38 -24.46 -16.46
C TYR A 334 15.87 -24.84 -16.53
N ASP A 335 16.43 -25.29 -15.42
CA ASP A 335 17.86 -25.58 -15.26
C ASP A 335 18.15 -27.06 -14.98
N GLN A 336 17.16 -27.84 -14.56
CA GLN A 336 17.30 -29.26 -14.23
C GLN A 336 16.74 -30.14 -15.34
N GLN A 337 17.47 -31.19 -15.69
CA GLN A 337 17.04 -32.23 -16.63
C GLN A 337 16.07 -33.20 -15.96
N PHE A 338 15.08 -33.70 -16.71
CA PHE A 338 14.08 -34.67 -16.22
C PHE A 338 13.34 -34.23 -14.96
N PHE A 339 13.21 -32.91 -14.77
CA PHE A 339 12.55 -32.32 -13.63
C PHE A 339 11.15 -31.84 -14.02
N THR A 340 10.25 -31.81 -13.04
CA THR A 340 8.89 -31.33 -13.21
C THR A 340 8.76 -29.95 -12.57
N TYR A 341 8.57 -28.94 -13.40
CA TYR A 341 8.24 -27.58 -12.98
C TYR A 341 6.73 -27.40 -13.05
N GLU A 342 6.16 -26.80 -12.01
CA GLU A 342 4.72 -26.49 -11.95
C GLU A 342 4.55 -25.00 -11.64
N ASP A 343 3.91 -24.32 -12.57
CA ASP A 343 3.54 -22.91 -12.46
C ASP A 343 2.04 -22.80 -12.27
N SER A 344 1.59 -21.79 -11.52
CA SER A 344 0.17 -21.49 -11.41
C SER A 344 -0.13 -20.01 -11.60
N ILE A 345 -1.22 -19.74 -12.30
CA ILE A 345 -1.63 -18.40 -12.75
C ILE A 345 -3.14 -18.28 -12.53
N CYS A 346 -3.61 -17.21 -11.89
CA CYS A 346 -5.04 -16.96 -11.80
C CYS A 346 -5.51 -16.13 -12.99
N LEU A 347 -6.39 -16.69 -13.79
CA LEU A 347 -6.97 -16.05 -14.97
C LEU A 347 -8.38 -15.53 -14.68
N PRO A 348 -8.79 -14.37 -15.20
CA PRO A 348 -10.19 -13.93 -15.12
C PRO A 348 -11.11 -14.91 -15.85
N LYS A 349 -12.28 -15.20 -15.26
CA LYS A 349 -13.35 -15.97 -15.90
C LYS A 349 -13.99 -15.21 -17.07
N GLY A 350 -14.39 -15.95 -18.12
CA GLY A 350 -15.03 -15.41 -19.32
C GLY A 350 -14.07 -14.73 -20.30
N ALA A 351 -12.78 -15.06 -20.27
CA ALA A 351 -11.78 -14.52 -21.17
C ALA A 351 -11.04 -15.65 -21.92
N SER A 352 -10.61 -15.36 -23.15
CA SER A 352 -9.81 -16.29 -23.96
C SER A 352 -8.34 -15.96 -23.84
N PHE A 353 -7.51 -17.01 -23.77
CA PHE A 353 -6.07 -16.94 -23.64
C PHE A 353 -5.39 -17.80 -24.70
N ARG A 354 -4.23 -17.34 -25.15
CA ARG A 354 -3.34 -18.00 -26.09
C ARG A 354 -2.10 -18.44 -25.32
N PHE A 355 -1.88 -19.74 -25.22
CA PHE A 355 -0.66 -20.34 -24.71
C PHE A 355 0.24 -20.74 -25.89
N ARG A 356 1.53 -20.45 -25.83
CA ARG A 356 2.51 -20.87 -26.85
C ARG A 356 3.71 -21.53 -26.20
N MET A 357 4.07 -22.72 -26.64
CA MET A 357 5.41 -23.27 -26.38
C MET A 357 6.38 -22.68 -27.40
N MET A 358 7.50 -22.15 -26.95
CA MET A 358 8.54 -21.59 -27.81
C MET A 358 9.84 -22.38 -27.70
N LYS A 359 10.52 -22.54 -28.84
CA LYS A 359 11.85 -23.14 -28.89
C LYS A 359 12.95 -22.11 -28.56
N GLY A 360 13.87 -22.45 -27.67
CA GLY A 360 15.11 -21.71 -27.43
C GLY A 360 16.11 -21.88 -28.59
N ASN A 361 17.05 -20.93 -28.72
CA ASN A 361 18.03 -20.88 -29.82
C ASN A 361 19.15 -21.94 -29.75
N GLY A 362 18.92 -23.10 -29.12
CA GLY A 362 19.83 -24.24 -29.07
C GLY A 362 19.55 -25.24 -30.21
N ASP A 363 20.61 -25.69 -30.87
CA ASP A 363 20.60 -26.08 -32.28
C ASP A 363 20.58 -27.60 -32.55
N ASP A 364 19.83 -28.42 -31.79
CA ASP A 364 19.79 -29.89 -32.03
C ASP A 364 18.44 -30.45 -32.53
N GLY A 365 17.39 -29.63 -32.53
CA GLY A 365 16.09 -29.99 -33.10
C GLY A 365 15.36 -31.15 -32.39
N LEU A 366 15.79 -31.55 -31.19
CA LEU A 366 15.26 -32.75 -30.52
C LEU A 366 14.85 -32.45 -29.06
N MET A 367 13.88 -31.56 -28.84
CA MET A 367 13.38 -31.27 -27.48
C MET A 367 12.62 -32.45 -26.88
N THR A 368 13.14 -33.05 -25.80
CA THR A 368 12.48 -34.15 -25.06
C THR A 368 11.48 -33.72 -24.00
N SER A 369 11.18 -32.42 -23.90
CA SER A 369 10.29 -31.89 -22.86
C SER A 369 8.82 -32.09 -23.20
N PHE A 370 7.99 -32.16 -22.16
CA PHE A 370 6.53 -32.31 -22.25
C PHE A 370 5.84 -31.20 -21.46
N TYR A 371 4.62 -30.84 -21.85
CA TYR A 371 3.80 -29.93 -21.06
C TYR A 371 2.38 -30.46 -20.86
N SER A 372 1.74 -30.02 -19.78
CA SER A 372 0.30 -30.07 -19.64
C SER A 372 -0.26 -28.78 -19.03
N LEU A 373 -1.48 -28.47 -19.41
CA LEU A 373 -2.26 -27.32 -18.95
C LEU A 373 -3.52 -27.84 -18.29
N SER A 374 -3.83 -27.33 -17.11
CA SER A 374 -5.10 -27.63 -16.45
C SER A 374 -5.77 -26.38 -15.90
N LEU A 375 -7.10 -26.34 -15.96
CA LEU A 375 -7.94 -25.30 -15.38
C LEU A 375 -8.69 -25.84 -14.18
N ASP A 376 -8.46 -25.27 -13.00
CA ASP A 376 -8.95 -25.78 -11.70
C ASP A 376 -8.68 -27.29 -11.50
N GLY A 377 -7.57 -27.79 -12.02
CA GLY A 377 -7.19 -29.20 -11.96
C GLY A 377 -7.77 -30.09 -13.08
N GLU A 378 -8.62 -29.55 -13.96
CA GLU A 378 -9.10 -30.27 -15.15
C GLU A 378 -8.12 -30.05 -16.31
N GLU A 379 -7.50 -31.12 -16.82
CA GLU A 379 -6.57 -31.01 -17.95
C GLU A 379 -7.29 -30.53 -19.22
N ILE A 380 -6.79 -29.44 -19.80
CA ILE A 380 -7.33 -28.84 -21.03
C ILE A 380 -6.42 -29.06 -22.24
N LYS A 381 -5.15 -29.41 -22.02
CA LYS A 381 -4.17 -29.69 -23.07
C LYS A 381 -2.97 -30.42 -22.49
N SER A 382 -2.40 -31.34 -23.25
CA SER A 382 -1.08 -31.93 -23.00
C SER A 382 -0.36 -32.18 -24.32
N SER A 383 0.98 -32.19 -24.29
CA SER A 383 1.80 -32.61 -25.42
C SER A 383 1.74 -34.14 -25.54
N MET A 384 1.16 -34.66 -26.64
CA MET A 384 1.08 -36.11 -26.90
C MET A 384 2.41 -36.72 -27.40
N TYR A 385 3.34 -35.91 -27.89
CA TYR A 385 4.62 -36.34 -28.43
C TYR A 385 5.76 -35.46 -27.89
N LYS A 386 6.99 -35.97 -28.04
CA LYS A 386 8.23 -35.21 -27.91
C LYS A 386 8.09 -33.91 -28.71
N LEU A 387 8.30 -32.73 -28.08
CA LEU A 387 8.24 -31.43 -28.75
C LEU A 387 9.23 -31.42 -29.93
N SER A 388 8.74 -31.71 -31.13
CA SER A 388 9.54 -31.88 -32.34
C SER A 388 8.82 -31.17 -33.49
N GLY A 389 8.76 -29.84 -33.39
CA GLY A 389 8.12 -28.96 -34.36
C GLY A 389 8.24 -27.48 -33.98
N PRO A 390 7.94 -26.55 -34.92
CA PRO A 390 7.89 -25.12 -34.64
C PRO A 390 6.79 -24.80 -33.61
N ASP A 391 6.96 -23.70 -32.88
CA ASP A 391 6.13 -23.21 -31.76
C ASP A 391 4.68 -23.74 -31.76
N GLU A 392 4.30 -24.50 -30.72
CA GLU A 392 2.93 -24.99 -30.56
C GLU A 392 2.06 -23.92 -29.91
N GLU A 393 0.95 -23.55 -30.56
CA GLU A 393 -0.05 -22.62 -30.03
C GLU A 393 -1.33 -23.34 -29.60
N TYR A 394 -1.89 -22.93 -28.46
CA TYR A 394 -3.17 -23.39 -27.97
C TYR A 394 -4.00 -22.23 -27.40
N ILE A 395 -5.22 -22.06 -27.91
CA ILE A 395 -6.17 -21.07 -27.42
C ILE A 395 -7.25 -21.76 -26.59
N PHE A 396 -7.50 -21.25 -25.38
CA PHE A 396 -8.55 -21.74 -24.50
C PHE A 396 -9.34 -20.58 -23.90
N THR A 397 -10.54 -20.88 -23.37
CA THR A 397 -11.40 -19.88 -22.72
C THR A 397 -11.71 -20.33 -21.31
N THR A 398 -11.58 -19.43 -20.35
CA THR A 398 -11.92 -19.70 -18.94
C THR A 398 -13.43 -19.85 -18.78
N LYS A 399 -13.85 -20.53 -17.70
CA LYS A 399 -15.26 -20.71 -17.34
C LYS A 399 -16.01 -19.38 -17.37
N PRO A 400 -17.31 -19.36 -17.74
CA PRO A 400 -18.10 -18.14 -17.77
C PRO A 400 -18.05 -17.42 -16.41
N LYS A 401 -18.05 -16.08 -16.45
CA LYS A 401 -18.19 -15.28 -15.24
C LYS A 401 -19.51 -15.65 -14.56
N PRO A 402 -19.54 -15.91 -13.24
CA PRO A 402 -20.81 -16.06 -12.54
C PRO A 402 -21.65 -14.79 -12.75
N PRO A 403 -22.98 -14.92 -12.92
CA PRO A 403 -23.84 -13.75 -12.97
C PRO A 403 -23.61 -12.94 -11.70
N PRO A 404 -23.54 -11.59 -11.79
CA PRO A 404 -23.23 -10.75 -10.64
C PRO A 404 -24.16 -11.11 -9.48
N GLN A 405 -23.59 -11.54 -8.35
CA GLN A 405 -24.35 -11.80 -7.15
C GLN A 405 -24.88 -10.47 -6.61
N MET A 406 -26.14 -10.16 -6.90
CA MET A 406 -26.83 -9.04 -6.30
C MET A 406 -27.14 -9.38 -4.84
N SER A 407 -26.46 -8.73 -3.89
CA SER A 407 -26.84 -8.78 -2.47
C SER A 407 -28.32 -8.41 -2.31
N SER A 408 -29.07 -9.25 -1.59
CA SER A 408 -30.52 -9.12 -1.38
C SER A 408 -30.88 -8.08 -0.30
N ASP A 409 -29.88 -7.51 0.37
CA ASP A 409 -30.04 -6.49 1.40
C ASP A 409 -29.27 -5.22 1.03
N CYS A 410 -29.98 -4.09 0.96
CA CYS A 410 -29.43 -2.74 0.77
C CYS A 410 -28.44 -2.29 1.86
N LYS A 411 -28.16 -3.15 2.84
CA LYS A 411 -27.32 -2.86 3.99
C LYS A 411 -25.86 -2.73 3.62
N ASP A 412 -25.41 -3.29 2.50
CA ASP A 412 -23.98 -3.30 2.14
C ASP A 412 -23.62 -2.32 1.02
N ASP A 413 -24.60 -1.53 0.55
CA ASP A 413 -24.37 -0.50 -0.46
C ASP A 413 -23.84 0.79 0.21
N ALA A 414 -22.61 1.17 -0.13
CA ALA A 414 -21.90 2.29 0.49
C ALA A 414 -22.61 3.65 0.29
N ASP A 415 -23.29 3.84 -0.84
CA ASP A 415 -24.05 5.06 -1.13
C ASP A 415 -25.35 5.12 -0.30
N TYR A 416 -25.94 3.96 0.04
CA TYR A 416 -27.09 3.85 0.94
C TYR A 416 -26.71 4.08 2.40
N ARG A 417 -25.53 3.61 2.85
CA ARG A 417 -25.01 3.90 4.20
C ARG A 417 -24.73 5.40 4.37
N PHE A 418 -24.11 6.03 3.37
CA PHE A 418 -23.85 7.48 3.38
C PHE A 418 -25.13 8.30 3.57
N ALA A 419 -26.23 7.93 2.90
CA ALA A 419 -27.52 8.59 3.07
C ALA A 419 -28.13 8.41 4.47
N LYS A 420 -27.99 7.21 5.05
CA LYS A 420 -28.48 6.89 6.40
C LYS A 420 -27.67 7.60 7.48
N ASP A 421 -26.35 7.63 7.33
CA ASP A 421 -25.42 8.21 8.30
C ASP A 421 -25.44 9.74 8.25
N ALA A 422 -25.71 10.35 7.08
CA ALA A 422 -25.81 11.79 6.93
C ALA A 422 -27.12 12.40 7.50
N THR A 423 -28.22 11.64 7.58
CA THR A 423 -29.53 12.18 8.02
C THR A 423 -30.13 11.49 9.24
N GLY A 424 -29.59 10.34 9.66
CA GLY A 424 -30.11 9.53 10.77
C GLY A 424 -31.52 8.97 10.55
N ALA A 425 -32.03 8.97 9.31
CA ALA A 425 -33.40 8.59 8.98
C ALA A 425 -33.48 7.15 8.45
N THR A 426 -34.56 6.45 8.79
CA THR A 426 -34.88 5.12 8.27
C THR A 426 -35.53 5.19 6.88
N CYS A 427 -35.56 4.08 6.14
CA CYS A 427 -36.07 4.10 4.76
C CYS A 427 -37.57 4.45 4.64
N SER A 428 -38.34 4.24 5.71
CA SER A 428 -39.75 4.65 5.83
C SER A 428 -39.92 6.17 5.97
N GLU A 429 -38.89 6.89 6.43
CA GLU A 429 -38.93 8.33 6.73
C GLU A 429 -38.41 9.21 5.58
N LEU A 430 -37.78 8.60 4.56
CA LEU A 430 -37.16 9.31 3.45
C LEU A 430 -38.11 9.52 2.27
N GLU A 431 -38.18 10.76 1.77
CA GLU A 431 -38.92 11.11 0.56
C GLU A 431 -38.06 10.82 -0.69
N ILE A 432 -38.33 9.72 -1.41
CA ILE A 432 -37.54 9.29 -2.57
C ILE A 432 -38.18 9.79 -3.87
N ASN A 433 -37.54 10.79 -4.50
CA ASN A 433 -37.82 11.16 -5.89
C ASN A 433 -36.73 10.63 -6.80
N SER A 434 -37.05 9.64 -7.64
CA SER A 434 -36.09 9.03 -8.56
C SER A 434 -36.25 9.52 -10.00
N ARG A 435 -35.13 9.80 -10.66
CA ARG A 435 -35.06 10.00 -12.12
C ARG A 435 -33.89 9.20 -12.67
N GLU A 436 -34.08 8.63 -13.85
CA GLU A 436 -33.05 7.85 -14.52
C GLU A 436 -32.05 8.76 -15.23
N SER A 437 -30.76 8.62 -14.93
CA SER A 437 -29.72 9.38 -15.59
C SER A 437 -29.39 8.77 -16.95
N LYS A 438 -29.80 9.44 -18.03
CA LYS A 438 -29.50 9.01 -19.41
C LYS A 438 -27.99 8.85 -19.69
N LYS A 439 -27.13 9.60 -18.99
CA LYS A 439 -25.66 9.55 -19.18
C LYS A 439 -24.96 8.40 -18.44
N LYS A 440 -25.52 7.92 -17.32
CA LYS A 440 -24.85 6.92 -16.46
C LYS A 440 -25.63 5.61 -16.28
N ARG A 441 -26.82 5.47 -16.87
CA ARG A 441 -27.75 4.32 -16.65
C ARG A 441 -27.94 3.99 -15.15
N LYS A 442 -27.85 4.99 -14.28
CA LYS A 442 -28.02 4.88 -12.82
C LYS A 442 -29.22 5.72 -12.37
N GLN A 443 -29.98 5.22 -11.41
CA GLN A 443 -31.09 5.95 -10.80
C GLN A 443 -30.53 6.99 -9.81
N ILE A 444 -30.94 8.25 -9.98
CA ILE A 444 -30.62 9.33 -9.05
C ILE A 444 -31.80 9.46 -8.11
N CYS A 445 -31.55 9.35 -6.81
CA CYS A 445 -32.52 9.64 -5.77
C CYS A 445 -32.25 11.03 -5.18
N ARG A 446 -33.32 11.78 -4.96
CA ARG A 446 -33.30 12.93 -4.04
C ARG A 446 -33.90 12.46 -2.74
N LEU A 447 -33.14 12.62 -1.66
CA LEU A 447 -33.53 12.33 -0.29
C LEU A 447 -33.77 13.67 0.40
N LYS A 448 -34.88 13.80 1.13
CA LYS A 448 -35.18 14.99 1.94
C LYS A 448 -35.10 14.61 3.41
N ASP A 449 -34.24 15.30 4.16
CA ASP A 449 -34.12 15.16 5.60
C ASP A 449 -35.44 15.60 6.27
N PRO A 450 -36.09 14.73 7.07
CA PRO A 450 -37.36 15.06 7.71
C PRO A 450 -37.24 16.07 8.86
N LYS A 451 -36.04 16.24 9.46
CA LYS A 451 -35.81 17.14 10.61
C LYS A 451 -35.49 18.57 10.20
N ASN A 452 -34.73 18.77 9.12
CA ASN A 452 -34.30 20.12 8.67
C ASN A 452 -34.70 20.46 7.23
N GLY A 453 -35.30 19.52 6.48
CA GLY A 453 -35.78 19.74 5.12
C GLY A 453 -34.70 19.77 4.03
N GLN A 454 -33.43 19.56 4.37
CA GLN A 454 -32.30 19.58 3.44
C GLN A 454 -32.42 18.44 2.41
N ARG A 455 -32.09 18.72 1.15
CA ARG A 455 -32.19 17.76 0.05
C ARG A 455 -30.82 17.27 -0.39
N ILE A 456 -30.56 15.98 -0.23
CA ILE A 456 -29.32 15.32 -0.66
C ILE A 456 -29.58 14.56 -1.97
N LYS A 457 -28.67 14.67 -2.93
CA LYS A 457 -28.74 13.95 -4.20
C LYS A 457 -27.79 12.76 -4.12
N ALA A 458 -28.34 11.55 -4.12
CA ALA A 458 -27.58 10.30 -4.05
C ALA A 458 -27.84 9.45 -5.29
N TYR A 459 -26.93 8.52 -5.59
CA TYR A 459 -27.18 7.45 -6.54
C TYR A 459 -27.69 6.24 -5.75
N CYS A 460 -28.79 5.63 -6.18
CA CYS A 460 -29.32 4.45 -5.49
C CYS A 460 -29.60 3.32 -6.49
N PRO A 461 -29.28 2.06 -6.16
CA PRO A 461 -29.70 0.91 -6.94
C PRO A 461 -31.23 0.76 -6.99
N SER A 462 -31.75 0.29 -8.13
CA SER A 462 -33.19 0.17 -8.39
C SER A 462 -33.91 -0.75 -7.40
N PHE A 463 -33.23 -1.80 -6.90
CA PHE A 463 -33.82 -2.73 -5.93
C PHE A 463 -34.02 -2.10 -4.55
N CYS A 464 -33.16 -1.17 -4.13
CA CYS A 464 -33.31 -0.45 -2.87
C CYS A 464 -34.50 0.51 -2.88
N ILE A 465 -34.75 1.16 -4.01
CA ILE A 465 -35.94 1.99 -4.18
C ILE A 465 -37.22 1.15 -4.05
N MET A 466 -37.24 -0.05 -4.65
CA MET A 466 -38.39 -0.95 -4.54
C MET A 466 -38.63 -1.44 -3.11
N LYS A 467 -37.56 -1.74 -2.37
CA LYS A 467 -37.64 -2.18 -0.96
C LYS A 467 -38.16 -1.08 -0.05
N CYS A 468 -37.61 0.13 -0.16
CA CYS A 468 -38.05 1.28 0.64
C CYS A 468 -39.51 1.69 0.31
N ARG A 469 -39.93 1.58 -0.95
CA ARG A 469 -41.35 1.75 -1.34
C ARG A 469 -42.28 0.70 -0.70
N LYS A 470 -41.82 -0.55 -0.56
CA LYS A 470 -42.58 -1.63 0.12
C LYS A 470 -42.68 -1.42 1.63
N GLU A 471 -41.61 -0.98 2.28
CA GLU A 471 -41.61 -0.69 3.73
C GLU A 471 -42.54 0.48 4.08
N ARG A 472 -42.54 1.54 3.27
CA ARG A 472 -43.48 2.66 3.44
C ARG A 472 -44.94 2.24 3.29
N ARG A 473 -45.25 1.34 2.35
CA ARG A 473 -46.60 0.78 2.19
C ARG A 473 -47.05 -0.02 3.41
N LYS A 474 -46.14 -0.71 4.11
CA LYS A 474 -46.44 -1.43 5.36
C LYS A 474 -46.68 -0.47 6.53
N HIS A 475 -45.97 0.66 6.58
CA HIS A 475 -46.16 1.69 7.62
C HIS A 475 -47.39 2.58 7.40
N SER A 476 -47.89 2.73 6.17
CA SER A 476 -49.13 3.47 5.89
C SER A 476 -50.41 2.63 6.07
N SER A 477 -50.27 1.33 6.35
CA SER A 477 -51.38 0.39 6.53
C SER A 477 -51.58 -0.09 7.98
N ASN A 478 -50.80 0.46 8.91
CA ASN A 478 -51.02 0.43 10.37
C ASN A 478 -51.26 1.87 10.83
#